data_AF-A0A8S9KG99-F1
#
_entry.id   AF-A0A8S9KG99-F1
#
_cell.length_a   1.000
_cell.length_b   1.000
_cell.length_c   1.000
_cell.angle_alpha   90.00
_cell.angle_beta   90.00
_cell.angle_gamma   90.00
#
_symmetry.space_group_name_H-M   'P 1'
#
loop_
_entity.id
_entity.type
_entity.pdbx_description
1 polymer ?
#
loop_
_entity_poly.entity_id
_entity_poly.type
_entity_poly.pdbx_seq_one_letter_code
_entity_poly.pdbx_strand_id
1 'polypeptide(L)'
;MSFTVTFVYGFNQVDRRSSLWEELVSINATTPVSRSPWLVIGDFNQSLRVSHHSNHLTEEIDTSGMDEALLAIQEADLFEARSKV
;
A
#
# COMPACT_ATOMS: atom_id res chain seq x y z
N MET A 1 20.75 13.66 9.27
CA MET A 1 19.33 13.27 9.18
C MET A 1 19.24 12.21 8.10
N SER A 2 18.76 11.01 8.42
CA SER A 2 18.67 9.88 7.48
C SER A 2 17.20 9.53 7.26
N PHE A 3 16.87 9.10 6.05
CA PHE A 3 15.55 8.58 5.68
C PHE A 3 15.72 7.26 4.94
N THR A 4 14.70 6.43 4.99
CA THR A 4 14.66 5.13 4.32
C THR A 4 13.68 5.19 3.16
N VAL A 5 14.06 4.63 2.02
CA VAL A 5 13.16 4.49 0.86
C VAL A 5 13.07 3.01 0.50
N THR A 6 11.84 2.51 0.40
CA THR A 6 11.55 1.17 -0.10
C THR A 6 10.92 1.30 -1.48
N PHE A 7 11.48 0.58 -2.46
CA PHE A 7 10.92 0.48 -3.80
C PHE A 7 10.13 -0.83 -3.91
N VAL A 8 8.87 -0.74 -4.33
CA VAL A 8 7.96 -1.90 -4.38
C VAL A 8 7.47 -2.18 -5.80
N TYR A 9 7.18 -3.44 -6.07
CA TYR A 9 6.49 -3.88 -7.27
C TYR A 9 5.48 -4.97 -6.91
N GLY A 10 4.19 -4.62 -6.95
CA GLY A 10 3.08 -5.50 -6.65
C GLY A 10 2.78 -6.46 -7.79
N PHE A 11 2.66 -7.75 -7.47
CA PHE A 11 2.29 -8.76 -8.46
C PHE A 11 0.86 -8.54 -9.00
N ASN A 12 0.65 -8.92 -10.26
CA ASN A 12 -0.67 -8.88 -10.91
C ASN A 12 -1.69 -9.86 -10.28
N GLN A 13 -1.21 -10.93 -9.64
CA GLN A 13 -2.05 -11.96 -9.02
C GLN A 13 -2.34 -11.60 -7.56
N VAL A 14 -3.61 -11.59 -7.16
CA VAL A 14 -4.07 -11.21 -5.81
C VAL A 14 -3.38 -12.05 -4.73
N ASP A 15 -3.32 -13.37 -4.91
CA ASP A 15 -2.68 -14.30 -3.97
C ASP A 15 -1.19 -14.01 -3.71
N ARG A 16 -0.51 -13.33 -4.65
CA ARG A 16 0.90 -12.93 -4.52
C ARG A 16 1.07 -11.47 -4.14
N ARG A 17 -0.02 -10.70 -4.13
CA ARG A 17 0.00 -9.29 -3.76
C ARG A 17 -0.09 -9.11 -2.25
N SER A 18 -0.81 -9.99 -1.56
CA SER A 18 -0.87 -10.02 -0.09
C SER A 18 0.50 -10.10 0.57
N SER A 19 1.45 -10.83 -0.02
CA SER A 19 2.82 -10.92 0.53
C SER A 19 3.56 -9.58 0.54
N LEU A 20 3.24 -8.66 -0.39
CA LEU A 20 3.81 -7.31 -0.37
C LEU A 20 3.34 -6.54 0.87
N TRP A 21 2.05 -6.66 1.19
CA TRP A 21 1.44 -6.01 2.34
C TRP A 21 2.01 -6.52 3.66
N GLU A 22 2.10 -7.85 3.80
CA GLU A 22 2.73 -8.50 4.95
C GLU A 22 4.20 -8.08 5.13
N GLU A 23 4.95 -7.97 4.02
CA GLU A 23 6.35 -7.56 4.05
C GLU A 23 6.51 -6.11 4.52
N LEU A 24 5.63 -5.19 4.11
CA LEU A 24 5.67 -3.79 4.59
C LEU A 24 5.40 -3.71 6.10
N VAL A 25 4.40 -4.43 6.61
CA VAL A 25 4.13 -4.50 8.06
C VAL A 25 5.33 -5.08 8.80
N SER A 26 5.91 -6.16 8.27
CA SER A 26 7.10 -6.80 8.85
C SER A 26 8.32 -5.87 8.87
N ILE A 27 8.57 -5.12 7.78
CA ILE A 27 9.65 -4.15 7.69
C ILE A 27 9.48 -3.06 8.77
N ASN A 28 8.27 -2.53 8.95
CA ASN A 28 8.00 -1.56 10.01
C ASN A 28 8.25 -2.13 11.42
N ALA A 29 7.76 -3.35 11.67
CA ALA A 29 7.83 -3.99 12.98
C ALA A 29 9.23 -4.49 13.37
N THR A 30 10.05 -4.92 12.40
CA THR A 30 11.30 -5.65 12.67
C THR A 30 12.57 -4.85 12.41
N THR A 31 12.48 -3.72 11.72
CA THR A 31 13.65 -2.92 11.34
C THR A 31 13.65 -1.55 12.03
N PRO A 32 14.80 -0.83 12.08
CA PRO A 32 14.85 0.54 12.57
C PRO A 32 14.06 1.57 11.75
N VAL A 33 13.41 1.15 10.65
CA VAL A 33 12.66 2.04 9.76
C VAL A 33 11.55 2.79 10.52
N SER A 34 10.91 2.15 11.49
CA SER A 34 9.90 2.74 12.38
C SER A 34 10.40 3.94 13.19
N ARG A 35 11.72 4.11 13.29
CA ARG A 35 12.38 5.21 14.03
C ARG A 35 12.90 6.31 13.12
N SER A 36 12.63 6.25 11.82
CA SER A 36 13.10 7.20 10.82
C SER A 36 12.00 7.54 9.79
N PRO A 37 12.08 8.69 9.10
CA PRO A 37 11.18 8.93 7.97
C PRO A 37 11.30 7.81 6.93
N TRP A 38 10.16 7.21 6.59
CA TRP A 38 10.06 6.09 5.64
C TRP A 38 9.19 6.46 4.47
N LEU A 39 9.72 6.26 3.26
CA LEU A 39 9.01 6.47 2.01
C LEU A 39 8.90 5.15 1.26
N VAL A 40 7.69 4.71 0.95
CA VAL A 40 7.42 3.55 0.11
C VAL A 40 6.88 4.03 -1.23
N ILE A 41 7.56 3.69 -2.32
CA ILE A 41 7.21 4.13 -3.68
C ILE A 41 7.34 2.99 -4.68
N GLY A 42 6.53 3.01 -5.73
CA GLY A 42 6.58 2.00 -6.78
C GLY A 42 5.22 1.78 -7.42
N ASP A 43 5.09 0.64 -8.09
CA ASP A 43 3.82 0.19 -8.64
C ASP A 43 3.24 -0.88 -7.72
N PHE A 44 2.18 -0.53 -7.00
CA PHE A 44 1.50 -1.43 -6.08
C PHE A 44 0.52 -2.35 -6.79
N ASN A 45 0.16 -2.03 -8.04
CA ASN A 45 -0.78 -2.79 -8.86
C ASN A 45 -2.16 -3.01 -8.19
N GLN A 46 -2.52 -2.12 -7.27
CA GLN A 46 -3.76 -2.09 -6.51
C GLN A 46 -4.23 -0.65 -6.41
N SER A 47 -5.51 -0.40 -6.71
CA SER A 47 -6.11 0.90 -6.42
C SER A 47 -6.36 1.02 -4.91
N LEU A 48 -6.02 2.16 -4.31
CA LEU A 48 -6.31 2.44 -2.90
C LEU A 48 -7.64 3.20 -2.71
N ARG A 49 -8.35 3.54 -3.80
CA ARG A 49 -9.63 4.25 -3.74
C ARG A 49 -10.60 3.73 -4.79
N VAL A 50 -11.85 3.53 -4.36
CA VAL A 50 -13.00 3.22 -5.24
C VAL A 50 -13.23 4.35 -6.27
N SER A 51 -12.87 5.59 -5.93
CA SER A 51 -13.08 6.77 -6.79
C SER A 51 -12.19 6.85 -8.03
N HIS A 52 -11.29 5.88 -8.24
CA HIS A 52 -10.47 5.77 -9.46
C HIS A 52 -11.06 4.84 -10.53
N HIS A 53 -12.27 4.32 -10.32
CA HIS A 53 -12.97 3.52 -11.33
C HIS A 53 -13.92 4.41 -12.15
N SER A 54 -13.71 4.43 -13.47
CA SER A 54 -14.48 5.22 -14.44
C SER A 54 -15.90 4.69 -14.74
N ASN A 55 -16.30 3.55 -14.18
CA ASN A 55 -17.62 2.93 -14.36
C ASN A 55 -18.28 2.67 -13.00
N HIS A 56 -19.08 3.64 -12.54
CA HIS A 56 -19.60 3.67 -11.18
C HIS A 56 -20.98 3.01 -11.00
N LEU A 57 -21.43 2.12 -11.90
CA LEU A 57 -22.86 1.76 -11.93
C LEU A 57 -23.26 0.29 -12.19
N THR A 58 -22.37 -0.69 -12.40
CA THR A 58 -22.89 -1.99 -12.90
C THR A 58 -22.32 -3.31 -12.39
N GLU A 59 -21.28 -3.38 -11.56
CA GLU A 59 -20.81 -4.68 -11.05
C GLU A 59 -20.46 -4.60 -9.55
N GLU A 60 -20.74 -5.67 -8.79
CA GLU A 60 -20.28 -5.82 -7.41
C GLU A 60 -18.75 -5.67 -7.41
N ILE A 61 -18.27 -4.50 -7.00
CA ILE A 61 -16.85 -4.22 -6.97
C ILE A 61 -16.28 -5.05 -5.82
N ASP A 62 -15.42 -6.01 -6.14
CA ASP A 62 -14.64 -6.74 -5.15
C ASP A 62 -13.68 -5.75 -4.47
N THR A 63 -14.07 -5.26 -3.29
CA THR A 63 -13.27 -4.34 -2.49
C THR A 63 -12.26 -5.04 -1.58
N SER A 64 -12.28 -6.39 -1.52
CA SER A 64 -11.46 -7.16 -0.59
C SER A 64 -9.97 -6.80 -0.69
N GLY A 65 -9.42 -6.75 -1.90
CA GLY A 65 -8.03 -6.36 -2.11
C GLY A 65 -7.72 -4.89 -1.79
N MET A 66 -8.71 -3.99 -1.80
CA MET A 66 -8.54 -2.60 -1.35
C MET A 66 -8.52 -2.50 0.17
N ASP A 67 -9.43 -3.23 0.82
CA ASP A 67 -9.54 -3.26 2.28
C ASP A 67 -8.28 -3.89 2.90
N GLU A 68 -7.77 -4.98 2.32
CA GLU A 68 -6.50 -5.60 2.73
C GLU A 68 -5.31 -4.63 2.60
N ALA A 69 -5.21 -3.93 1.47
CA ALA A 69 -4.15 -2.96 1.25
C ALA A 69 -4.23 -1.80 2.26
N LEU A 70 -5.43 -1.29 2.53
CA LEU A 70 -5.64 -0.20 3.48
C LEU A 70 -5.30 -0.62 4.92
N LEU A 71 -5.70 -1.82 5.33
CA LEU A 71 -5.37 -2.38 6.65
C LEU A 71 -3.86 -2.50 6.82
N ALA A 72 -3.15 -3.05 5.84
CA ALA A 72 -1.70 -3.20 5.93
C ALA A 72 -0.96 -1.85 5.92
N ILE A 73 -1.43 -0.88 5.14
CA ILE A 73 -0.89 0.49 5.17
C ILE A 73 -1.06 1.10 6.56
N GLN A 74 -2.22 0.91 7.18
CA GLN A 74 -2.48 1.38 8.55
C GLN A 74 -1.59 0.66 9.58
N GLU A 75 -1.44 -0.66 9.48
CA GLU A 75 -0.57 -1.45 10.37
C GLU A 75 0.92 -1.11 10.20
N ALA A 76 1.34 -0.71 9.00
CA ALA A 76 2.69 -0.25 8.71
C ALA A 76 2.94 1.22 9.10
N ASP A 77 1.99 1.89 9.75
CA ASP A 77 2.02 3.33 10.07
C ASP A 77 2.31 4.21 8.83
N LEU A 78 1.87 3.77 7.65
CA LEU A 78 2.06 4.47 6.39
C LEU A 78 0.83 5.32 6.04
N PHE A 79 1.07 6.39 5.29
CA PHE A 79 0.00 7.25 4.78
C PHE A 79 0.28 7.66 3.33
N GLU A 80 -0.80 7.87 2.58
CA GLU A 80 -0.73 8.35 1.20
C GLU A 80 -0.10 9.75 1.15
N ALA A 81 0.95 9.90 0.34
CA ALA A 81 1.59 11.20 0.11
C ALA A 81 0.61 12.12 -0.63
N ARG A 82 0.18 13.21 0.01
CA ARG A 82 -0.66 14.23 -0.63
C ARG A 82 0.21 15.14 -1.50
N SER A 83 -0.16 15.36 -2.75
CA SER A 83 0.40 16.46 -3.53
C SER A 83 -0.02 17.79 -2.90
N LYS A 84 0.92 18.71 -2.71
CA LYS A 84 0.56 20.11 -2.42
C LYS A 84 -0.11 20.68 -3.67
N VAL A 85 -1.34 21.18 -3.49
CA VAL A 85 -2.06 22.00 -4.49
C VAL A 85 -1.36 23.34 -4.62
#